data_AF-H1XTF4-F1
#
_entry.id   AF-H1XTF4-F1
#
_cell.length_a   1.000
_cell.length_b   1.000
_cell.length_c   1.000
_cell.angle_alpha   90.00
_cell.angle_beta   90.00
_cell.angle_gamma   90.00
#
_symmetry.space_group_name_H-M   'P 1'
#
loop_
_entity.id
_entity.type
_entity.pdbx_description
1 polymer ?
#
loop_
_entity_poly.entity_id
_entity_poly.type
_entity_poly.pdbx_seq_one_letter_code
_entity_poly.pdbx_strand_id
1 'polypeptide(L)'
;MATKKQIQIIHIAKQQLGIDEDTYRDILGQYGVKSSKDLTPEQAKGLIRYFQKFGFRIKIKYREGMITPKQIGYLKYLWQSNPKVRNKSVEGLENFVKRIIKIDRLEWIPRNKVQKVIKAIESLK
;
A
#
# COMPACT_ATOMS: atom_id res chain seq x y z
N MET A 1 9.34 -12.50 -17.04
CA MET A 1 7.87 -12.34 -17.19
C MET A 1 7.32 -11.57 -16.00
N ALA A 2 6.27 -10.79 -16.23
CA ALA A 2 5.69 -9.91 -15.22
C ALA A 2 5.01 -10.74 -14.14
N THR A 3 4.99 -10.21 -12.91
CA THR A 3 4.33 -10.90 -11.80
C THR A 3 2.81 -10.85 -11.97
N LYS A 4 2.11 -11.86 -11.42
CA LYS A 4 0.64 -11.91 -11.41
C LYS A 4 0.01 -10.62 -10.87
N LYS A 5 0.62 -10.01 -9.85
CA LYS A 5 0.16 -8.73 -9.27
C LYS A 5 0.33 -7.58 -10.26
N GLN A 6 1.44 -7.49 -10.98
CA GLN A 6 1.66 -6.44 -11.97
C GLN A 6 0.66 -6.55 -13.12
N ILE A 7 0.44 -7.76 -13.63
CA ILE A 7 -0.55 -8.02 -14.68
C ILE A 7 -1.95 -7.59 -14.22
N GLN A 8 -2.35 -7.97 -13.00
CA GLN A 8 -3.63 -7.51 -12.41
C GLN A 8 -3.73 -5.99 -12.36
N ILE A 9 -2.69 -5.30 -11.89
CA ILE A 9 -2.67 -3.83 -11.81
C ILE A 9 -2.80 -3.21 -13.21
N ILE A 10 -2.12 -3.75 -14.21
CA ILE A 10 -2.20 -3.28 -15.61
C ILE A 10 -3.63 -3.41 -16.15
N HIS A 11 -4.31 -4.54 -15.91
CA HIS A 11 -5.71 -4.70 -16.34
C HIS A 11 -6.68 -3.78 -15.59
N ILE A 12 -6.46 -3.56 -14.30
CA ILE A 12 -7.25 -2.58 -13.53
C ILE A 12 -7.01 -1.17 -14.09
N ALA A 13 -5.78 -0.83 -14.43
CA ALA A 13 -5.44 0.46 -15.02
C ALA A 13 -6.11 0.67 -16.37
N LYS A 14 -6.05 -0.35 -17.25
CA LYS A 14 -6.77 -0.36 -18.53
C LYS A 14 -8.26 -0.05 -18.33
N GLN A 15 -8.91 -0.76 -17.41
CA GLN A 15 -10.33 -0.57 -17.11
C GLN A 15 -10.62 0.82 -16.52
N GLN A 16 -9.81 1.29 -15.58
CA GLN A 16 -9.99 2.59 -14.92
C GLN A 16 -9.78 3.77 -15.86
N LEU A 17 -8.86 3.65 -16.81
CA LEU A 17 -8.56 4.67 -17.80
C LEU A 17 -9.47 4.59 -19.04
N GLY A 18 -10.33 3.57 -19.15
CA GLY A 18 -11.20 3.40 -20.30
C GLY A 18 -10.45 3.09 -21.60
N ILE A 19 -9.27 2.48 -21.51
CA ILE A 19 -8.45 2.13 -22.67
C ILE A 19 -9.09 0.92 -23.36
N ASP A 20 -9.42 1.05 -24.64
CA ASP A 20 -9.95 -0.03 -25.47
C ASP A 20 -8.89 -1.09 -25.78
N GLU A 21 -9.30 -2.19 -26.41
CA GLU A 21 -8.40 -3.32 -26.68
C GLU A 21 -7.35 -3.01 -27.75
N ASP A 22 -7.67 -2.19 -28.76
CA ASP A 22 -6.75 -1.87 -29.85
C ASP A 22 -5.66 -0.92 -29.37
N THR A 23 -6.05 0.17 -28.70
CA THR A 23 -5.10 1.10 -28.05
C THR A 23 -4.22 0.35 -27.04
N TYR A 24 -4.77 -0.60 -26.28
CA TYR A 24 -3.99 -1.39 -25.33
C TYR A 24 -2.95 -2.28 -26.02
N ARG A 25 -3.28 -2.87 -27.17
CA ARG A 25 -2.34 -3.67 -27.97
C ARG A 25 -1.23 -2.82 -28.57
N ASP A 26 -1.53 -1.62 -29.02
CA ASP A 26 -0.52 -0.67 -29.52
C ASP A 26 0.47 -0.28 -28.42
N ILE A 27 -0.04 0.00 -27.21
CA ILE A 27 0.81 0.29 -26.05
C ILE A 27 1.72 -0.89 -25.72
N LEU A 28 1.20 -2.14 -25.75
CA LEU A 28 2.03 -3.34 -25.54
C LEU A 28 3.05 -3.54 -26.68
N GLY A 29 2.68 -3.19 -27.91
CA GLY A 29 3.54 -3.23 -29.09
C GLY A 29 4.79 -2.34 -28.96
N GLN A 30 4.70 -1.21 -28.25
CA GLN A 30 5.87 -0.37 -27.94
C GLN A 30 6.92 -1.08 -27.09
N TYR A 31 6.52 -2.13 -26.34
CA TYR A 31 7.42 -2.99 -25.57
C TYR A 31 7.83 -4.26 -26.33
N GLY A 32 7.40 -4.41 -27.59
CA GLY A 32 7.67 -5.59 -28.42
C GLY A 32 6.89 -6.84 -28.01
N VAL A 33 5.81 -6.69 -27.24
CA VAL A 33 5.03 -7.82 -26.71
C VAL A 33 3.58 -7.77 -27.16
N LYS A 34 2.94 -8.95 -27.23
CA LYS A 34 1.51 -9.09 -27.56
C LYS A 34 0.63 -9.22 -26.31
N SER A 35 1.24 -9.50 -25.15
CA SER A 35 0.52 -9.72 -23.90
C SER A 35 1.26 -9.09 -22.73
N SER A 36 0.51 -8.61 -21.74
CA SER A 36 1.07 -8.11 -20.48
C SER A 36 1.81 -9.18 -19.67
N LYS A 37 1.55 -10.46 -19.96
CA LYS A 37 2.28 -11.61 -19.38
C LYS A 37 3.74 -11.66 -19.82
N ASP A 38 4.01 -11.21 -21.04
CA ASP A 38 5.33 -11.30 -21.68
C ASP A 38 6.24 -10.14 -21.28
N LEU A 39 5.69 -9.09 -20.67
CA LEU A 39 6.48 -7.98 -20.13
C LEU A 39 7.50 -8.50 -19.11
N THR A 40 8.66 -7.86 -19.03
CA THR A 40 9.55 -8.03 -17.87
C THR A 40 8.96 -7.29 -16.65
N PRO A 41 9.36 -7.67 -15.42
CA PRO A 41 8.95 -6.92 -14.23
C PRO A 41 9.27 -5.42 -14.31
N GLU A 42 10.37 -5.04 -14.96
CA GLU A 42 10.82 -3.66 -15.16
C GLU A 42 9.93 -2.93 -16.15
N GLN A 43 9.62 -3.56 -17.29
CA GLN A 43 8.71 -3.02 -18.30
C GLN A 43 7.30 -2.84 -17.72
N ALA A 44 6.78 -3.85 -17.01
CA ALA A 44 5.48 -3.77 -16.34
C ALA A 44 5.44 -2.63 -15.30
N LYS A 45 6.52 -2.44 -14.53
CA LYS A 45 6.65 -1.29 -13.61
C LYS A 45 6.71 0.04 -14.36
N GLY A 46 7.36 0.10 -15.51
CA GLY A 46 7.36 1.24 -16.42
C GLY A 46 5.95 1.59 -16.89
N LEU A 47 5.23 0.61 -17.41
CA LEU A 47 3.86 0.76 -17.91
C LEU A 47 2.88 1.18 -16.81
N ILE A 48 2.97 0.60 -15.61
CA ILE A 48 2.14 1.03 -14.47
C ILE A 48 2.39 2.50 -14.13
N ARG A 49 3.66 2.94 -14.14
CA ARG A 49 4.01 4.36 -13.91
C ARG A 49 3.51 5.26 -15.02
N TYR A 50 3.58 4.81 -16.27
CA TYR A 50 2.98 5.51 -17.40
C TYR A 50 1.49 5.72 -17.16
N PHE A 51 0.72 4.67 -16.89
CA PHE A 51 -0.71 4.79 -16.57
C PHE A 51 -1.00 5.72 -15.38
N GLN A 52 -0.16 5.71 -14.34
CA GLN A 52 -0.31 6.63 -13.21
C GLN A 52 -0.21 8.10 -13.63
N LYS A 53 0.66 8.45 -14.60
CA LYS A 53 0.73 9.80 -15.16
C LYS A 53 -0.55 10.19 -15.91
N PHE A 54 -1.24 9.23 -16.50
CA PHE A 54 -2.54 9.41 -17.17
C PHE A 54 -3.74 9.32 -16.21
N GLY A 55 -3.50 9.36 -14.89
CA GLY A 55 -4.57 9.42 -13.89
C GLY A 55 -4.98 8.07 -13.31
N PHE A 56 -4.29 6.98 -13.63
CA PHE A 56 -4.50 5.71 -12.94
C PHE A 56 -4.12 5.82 -11.47
N ARG A 57 -5.05 5.45 -10.58
CA ARG A 57 -4.83 5.45 -9.14
C ARG A 57 -5.16 4.08 -8.58
N ILE A 58 -4.19 3.45 -7.93
CA ILE A 58 -4.41 2.17 -7.24
C ILE A 58 -5.37 2.41 -6.08
N LYS A 59 -6.61 1.93 -6.22
CA LYS A 59 -7.57 1.89 -5.12
C LYS A 59 -7.19 0.74 -4.18
N ILE A 60 -6.49 1.06 -3.11
CA ILE A 60 -6.25 0.11 -2.03
C ILE A 60 -7.58 -0.01 -1.25
N LYS A 61 -8.24 -1.18 -1.33
CA LYS A 61 -9.40 -1.46 -0.49
C LYS A 61 -8.92 -1.69 0.94
N TYR A 62 -9.27 -0.78 1.83
CA TYR A 62 -9.05 -0.95 3.27
C TYR A 62 -10.19 -1.76 3.87
N ARG A 63 -9.87 -2.62 4.85
CA ARG A 63 -10.89 -3.36 5.58
C ARG A 63 -11.76 -2.37 6.36
N GLU A 64 -13.07 -2.41 6.14
CA GLU A 64 -14.01 -1.60 6.91
C GLU A 64 -13.89 -1.92 8.40
N GLY A 65 -14.10 -0.91 9.25
CA GLY A 65 -13.93 -1.03 10.70
C GLY A 65 -12.48 -1.05 11.21
N MET A 66 -11.47 -1.11 10.32
CA MET A 66 -10.06 -1.08 10.71
C MET A 66 -9.48 0.34 10.71
N ILE A 67 -8.28 0.46 11.26
CA ILE A 67 -7.49 1.68 11.27
C ILE A 67 -7.22 2.17 9.83
N THR A 68 -7.27 3.49 9.65
CA THR A 68 -6.99 4.12 8.35
C THR A 68 -5.49 4.29 8.11
N PRO A 69 -5.01 4.39 6.85
CA PRO A 69 -3.61 4.70 6.55
C PRO A 69 -3.11 5.98 7.21
N LYS A 70 -3.96 7.01 7.27
CA LYS A 70 -3.64 8.28 7.94
C LYS A 70 -3.37 8.07 9.43
N GLN A 71 -4.19 7.26 10.09
CA GLN A 71 -3.99 6.89 11.49
C GLN A 71 -2.76 6.01 11.70
N ILE A 72 -2.47 5.05 10.81
CA ILE A 72 -1.21 4.28 10.85
C ILE A 72 -0.01 5.21 10.73
N GLY A 73 -0.04 6.16 9.79
CA GLY A 73 1.01 7.18 9.64
C GLY A 73 1.18 8.03 10.89
N TYR A 74 0.08 8.44 11.52
CA TYR A 74 0.11 9.18 12.77
C TYR A 74 0.73 8.36 13.92
N LEU A 75 0.37 7.08 14.08
CA LEU A 75 1.00 6.21 15.09
C LEU A 75 2.50 6.05 14.87
N LYS A 76 2.93 5.86 13.60
CA LYS A 76 4.35 5.78 13.25
C LYS A 76 5.08 7.07 13.59
N TYR A 77 4.48 8.21 13.27
CA TYR A 77 5.03 9.52 13.62
C TYR A 77 5.22 9.66 15.12
N LEU A 78 4.16 9.43 15.93
CA LEU A 78 4.23 9.52 17.40
C LEU A 78 5.30 8.61 17.98
N TRP A 79 5.41 7.38 17.48
CA TRP A 79 6.41 6.42 17.93
C TRP A 79 7.84 6.88 17.62
N GLN A 80 8.07 7.38 16.40
CA GLN A 80 9.39 7.85 15.96
C GLN A 80 9.81 9.15 16.63
N SER A 81 8.86 10.04 16.91
CA SER A 81 9.11 11.32 17.58
C SER A 81 9.30 11.17 19.08
N ASN A 82 8.88 10.07 19.69
CA ASN A 82 9.01 9.88 21.13
C ASN A 82 10.48 9.67 21.54
N PRO A 83 11.05 10.51 22.44
CA PRO A 83 12.45 10.44 22.83
C PRO A 83 12.80 9.23 23.69
N LYS A 84 11.83 8.61 24.37
CA LYS A 84 12.05 7.43 25.24
C LYS A 84 12.05 6.11 24.47
N VAL A 85 11.54 6.12 23.25
CA VAL A 85 11.52 4.95 22.38
C VAL A 85 12.92 4.69 21.83
N ARG A 86 13.57 3.63 22.33
CA ARG A 86 14.89 3.19 21.84
C ARG A 86 14.81 2.58 20.44
N ASN A 87 13.83 1.71 20.21
CA ASN A 87 13.62 1.08 18.91
C ASN A 87 12.51 1.78 18.12
N LYS A 88 12.90 2.69 17.24
CA LYS A 88 11.99 3.50 16.40
C LYS A 88 11.49 2.78 15.14
N SER A 89 11.82 1.50 14.95
CA SER A 89 11.36 0.72 13.81
C SER A 89 9.84 0.49 13.88
N VAL A 90 9.25 0.17 12.73
CA VAL A 90 7.83 -0.21 12.65
C VAL A 90 7.56 -1.48 13.44
N GLU A 91 8.50 -2.44 13.41
CA GLU A 91 8.42 -3.68 14.18
C GLU A 91 8.44 -3.40 15.70
N GLY A 92 9.20 -2.40 16.14
CA GLY A 92 9.20 -1.95 17.54
C GLY A 92 7.81 -1.47 17.97
N LEU A 93 7.16 -0.66 17.13
CA LEU A 93 5.79 -0.20 17.35
C LEU A 93 4.79 -1.37 17.33
N GLU A 94 4.90 -2.30 16.39
CA GLU A 94 4.05 -3.49 16.31
C GLU A 94 4.17 -4.37 17.55
N ASN A 95 5.40 -4.60 18.03
CA ASN A 95 5.64 -5.33 19.28
C ASN A 95 5.04 -4.61 20.49
N PHE A 96 5.11 -3.28 20.54
CA PHE A 96 4.47 -2.48 21.59
C PHE A 96 2.94 -2.61 21.55
N VAL A 97 2.34 -2.44 20.37
CA VAL A 97 0.89 -2.61 20.14
C VAL A 97 0.43 -4.02 20.51
N LYS A 98 1.19 -5.04 20.14
CA LYS A 98 0.94 -6.44 20.50
C LYS A 98 0.87 -6.63 22.01
N ARG A 99 1.71 -5.97 22.79
CA ARG A 99 1.67 -6.05 24.26
C ARG A 99 0.38 -5.45 24.84
N ILE A 100 -0.13 -4.36 24.25
CA ILE A 100 -1.30 -3.62 24.78
C ILE A 100 -2.63 -4.23 24.37
N ILE A 101 -2.79 -4.59 23.09
CA ILE A 101 -4.07 -5.03 22.52
C ILE A 101 -4.05 -6.40 21.86
N LYS A 102 -2.90 -7.11 21.91
CA LYS A 102 -2.70 -8.47 21.35
C LYS A 102 -2.92 -8.54 19.83
N ILE A 103 -2.54 -7.48 19.11
CA ILE A 103 -2.61 -7.42 17.66
C ILE A 103 -1.20 -7.24 17.10
N ASP A 104 -0.80 -8.11 16.19
CA ASP A 104 0.55 -8.15 15.62
C ASP A 104 0.81 -7.08 14.57
N ARG A 105 -0.20 -6.74 13.75
CA ARG A 105 -0.03 -5.82 12.62
C ARG A 105 -0.84 -4.56 12.79
N LEU A 106 -0.25 -3.43 12.42
CA LEU A 106 -0.94 -2.15 12.50
C LEU A 106 -2.22 -2.12 11.67
N GLU A 107 -2.24 -2.73 10.47
CA GLU A 107 -3.43 -2.71 9.61
C GLU A 107 -4.62 -3.50 10.18
N TRP A 108 -4.41 -4.31 11.22
CA TRP A 108 -5.45 -5.13 11.84
C TRP A 108 -6.04 -4.48 13.09
N ILE A 109 -5.57 -3.29 13.48
CA ILE A 109 -6.12 -2.57 14.62
C ILE A 109 -7.55 -2.11 14.29
N PRO A 110 -8.56 -2.55 15.05
CA PRO A 110 -9.92 -2.03 14.91
C PRO A 110 -9.98 -0.55 15.27
N ARG A 111 -10.80 0.23 14.56
CA ARG A 111 -10.86 1.70 14.69
C ARG A 111 -11.16 2.15 16.14
N ASN A 112 -11.97 1.39 16.88
CA ASN A 112 -12.30 1.66 18.28
C ASN A 112 -11.11 1.46 19.26
N LYS A 113 -10.08 0.70 18.89
CA LYS A 113 -8.87 0.50 19.71
C LYS A 113 -7.77 1.52 19.42
N VAL A 114 -7.88 2.29 18.34
CA VAL A 114 -6.84 3.25 17.90
C VAL A 114 -6.53 4.27 18.99
N GLN A 115 -7.54 4.85 19.65
CA GLN A 115 -7.32 5.84 20.70
C GLN A 115 -6.59 5.25 21.92
N LYS A 116 -6.86 3.98 22.26
CA LYS A 116 -6.14 3.30 23.35
C LYS A 116 -4.63 3.19 23.04
N VAL A 117 -4.27 2.95 21.78
CA VAL A 117 -2.87 2.88 21.34
C VAL A 117 -2.22 4.26 21.37
N ILE A 118 -2.90 5.30 20.86
CA ILE A 118 -2.39 6.69 20.89
C ILE A 118 -2.03 7.11 22.32
N LYS A 119 -2.98 6.98 23.25
CA LYS A 119 -2.77 7.33 24.66
C LYS A 119 -1.63 6.55 25.30
N ALA A 120 -1.46 5.29 24.93
CA ALA A 120 -0.37 4.46 25.45
C ALA A 120 1.01 4.89 24.94
N ILE A 121 1.11 5.38 23.69
CA ILE A 121 2.37 5.96 23.17
C ILE A 121 2.65 7.30 23.85
N GLU A 122 1.63 8.14 24.04
CA GLU A 122 1.76 9.45 24.70
C GLU A 122 2.11 9.34 26.20
N SER A 123 1.68 8.27 26.86
CA SER A 123 2.01 8.02 28.27
C SER A 123 3.45 7.56 28.50
N LEU A 124 4.21 7.26 27.44
CA LEU A 124 5.65 7.00 27.53
C LEU A 124 6.35 8.33 27.82
N LYS A 125 6.47 8.65 29.12
CA LYS A 125 7.19 9.81 29.65
C LYS A 125 8.67 9.53 29.86
#